data_AF-A0A0W1JMN3-F1
#
_entry.id   AF-A0A0W1JMN3-F1
#
_cell.length_a   1.000
_cell.length_b   1.000
_cell.length_c   1.000
_cell.angle_alpha   90.00
_cell.angle_beta   90.00
_cell.angle_gamma   90.00
#
_symmetry.space_group_name_H-M   'P 1'
#
loop_
_entity.id
_entity.type
_entity.pdbx_description
1 polymer ?
#
loop_
_entity_poly.entity_id
_entity_poly.type
_entity_poly.pdbx_seq_one_letter_code
_entity_poly.pdbx_strand_id
1 'polypeptide(L)'
;MKVFMGSFQSLNRIGRVGIFIGIAATVSGIIVFILWALWAIQYTFNETIPIIFIGFGLPVILGLVASFYGIIWLMYGVFVYSLPLSLYAAMTPSVLRFFLLVSLGYLASAILLTLDRKVRR
;
A
#
# COMPACT_ATOMS: atom_id res chain seq x y z
N MET A 1 1.81 -17.88 9.61
CA MET A 1 2.01 -18.56 8.31
C MET A 1 0.90 -19.56 7.95
N LYS A 2 0.49 -20.47 8.85
CA LYS A 2 -0.60 -21.43 8.59
C LYS A 2 -1.94 -20.78 8.18
N VAL A 3 -2.33 -19.68 8.85
CA VAL A 3 -3.55 -18.92 8.52
C VAL A 3 -3.50 -18.30 7.11
N PHE A 4 -2.33 -17.80 6.72
CA PHE A 4 -2.11 -17.25 5.37
C PHE A 4 -2.20 -18.33 4.30
N MET A 5 -1.55 -19.47 4.49
CA MET A 5 -1.59 -20.58 3.52
C MET A 5 -3.01 -21.13 3.33
N GLY A 6 -3.79 -21.27 4.41
CA GLY A 6 -5.19 -21.67 4.33
C GLY A 6 -6.07 -20.64 3.61
N SER A 7 -5.87 -19.35 3.91
CA SER A 7 -6.52 -18.24 3.19
C SER A 7 -6.18 -18.26 1.69
N PHE A 8 -4.90 -18.38 1.35
CA PHE A 8 -4.41 -18.30 -0.02
C PHE A 8 -4.86 -19.47 -0.90
N GLN A 9 -4.91 -20.69 -0.34
CA GLN A 9 -5.40 -21.87 -1.05
C GLN A 9 -6.89 -21.78 -1.38
N SER A 10 -7.67 -21.10 -0.55
CA SER A 10 -9.11 -20.90 -0.75
C SER A 10 -9.47 -19.84 -1.81
N LEU A 11 -8.50 -19.05 -2.28
CA LEU A 11 -8.73 -17.95 -3.23
C LEU A 11 -8.77 -18.43 -4.68
N ASN A 12 -9.68 -17.84 -5.46
CA ASN A 12 -9.70 -18.00 -6.91
C ASN A 12 -8.54 -17.21 -7.54
N ARG A 13 -8.32 -17.37 -8.85
CA ARG A 13 -7.26 -16.62 -9.58
C ARG A 13 -7.35 -15.11 -9.34
N ILE A 14 -8.56 -14.55 -9.30
CA ILE A 14 -8.82 -13.12 -9.08
C ILE A 14 -8.30 -12.68 -7.70
N GLY A 15 -8.60 -13.42 -6.64
CA GLY A 15 -8.12 -13.10 -5.29
C GLY A 15 -6.61 -13.17 -5.17
N ARG A 16 -5.96 -14.14 -5.82
CA ARG A 16 -4.49 -14.26 -5.85
C ARG A 16 -3.83 -13.08 -6.57
N VAL A 17 -4.39 -12.65 -7.71
CA VAL A 17 -3.93 -11.44 -8.42
C VAL A 17 -4.11 -10.21 -7.54
N GLY A 18 -5.24 -10.11 -6.81
CA GLY A 18 -5.46 -9.06 -5.83
C GLY A 18 -4.34 -8.99 -4.79
N ILE A 19 -4.01 -10.10 -4.12
CA ILE A 19 -2.90 -10.16 -3.15
C ILE A 19 -1.58 -9.75 -3.80
N PHE A 20 -1.28 -10.29 -4.99
CA PHE A 20 -0.02 -9.97 -5.68
C PHE A 20 0.10 -8.47 -5.98
N ILE A 21 -0.97 -7.82 -6.45
CA ILE A 21 -1.01 -6.37 -6.67
C ILE A 21 -0.80 -5.61 -5.36
N GLY A 22 -1.42 -6.03 -4.26
CA GLY A 22 -1.24 -5.40 -2.95
C GLY A 22 0.20 -5.50 -2.44
N ILE A 23 0.83 -6.66 -2.61
CA ILE A 23 2.25 -6.87 -2.28
C ILE A 23 3.14 -5.99 -3.17
N ALA A 24 2.92 -5.99 -4.49
CA ALA A 24 3.69 -5.18 -5.43
C ALA A 24 3.57 -3.68 -5.10
N ALA A 25 2.36 -3.19 -4.84
CA ALA A 25 2.12 -1.82 -4.41
C ALA A 25 2.88 -1.49 -3.13
N THR A 26 2.89 -2.42 -2.17
CA THR A 26 3.64 -2.23 -0.92
C THR A 26 5.14 -2.18 -1.13
N VAL A 27 5.71 -3.10 -1.93
CA VAL A 27 7.14 -3.09 -2.25
C VAL A 27 7.52 -1.79 -2.95
N SER A 28 6.73 -1.34 -3.93
CA SER A 28 6.93 -0.03 -4.57
C SER A 28 6.81 1.13 -3.57
N GLY A 29 5.86 1.07 -2.63
CA GLY A 29 5.70 2.04 -1.56
C GLY A 29 6.90 2.13 -0.62
N ILE A 30 7.47 0.98 -0.24
CA ILE A 30 8.71 0.91 0.56
C ILE A 30 9.85 1.61 -0.19
N ILE A 31 10.00 1.34 -1.49
CA ILE A 31 11.05 1.95 -2.31
C ILE A 31 10.87 3.48 -2.35
N VAL A 32 9.66 3.97 -2.61
CA VAL A 32 9.36 5.41 -2.62
C VAL A 32 9.65 6.04 -1.24
N PHE A 33 9.24 5.38 -0.15
CA PHE A 33 9.48 5.83 1.22
C PHE A 33 10.98 5.91 1.54
N ILE A 34 11.77 4.90 1.19
CA ILE A 34 13.22 4.89 1.44
C ILE A 34 13.92 5.99 0.63
N LEU A 35 13.61 6.10 -0.66
CA LEU A 35 14.20 7.14 -1.51
C LEU A 35 13.88 8.55 -0.97
N TRP A 36 12.68 8.73 -0.43
CA TRP A 36 12.32 9.99 0.22
C TRP A 36 13.07 10.18 1.54
N ALA A 37 13.05 9.20 2.45
CA ALA A 37 13.75 9.29 3.72
C ALA A 37 15.24 9.63 3.56
N LEU A 38 15.92 9.03 2.56
CA LEU A 38 17.32 9.31 2.25
C LEU A 38 17.57 10.76 1.81
N TRP A 39 16.70 11.34 0.97
CA TRP A 39 16.80 12.76 0.63
C TRP A 39 16.51 13.64 1.84
N ALA A 40 15.50 13.31 2.66
CA ALA A 40 15.10 14.13 3.81
C ALA A 40 16.20 14.28 4.86
N ILE A 41 16.93 13.19 5.10
CA ILE A 41 18.06 13.13 6.02
C ILE A 41 19.15 14.15 5.67
N GLN A 42 19.30 14.52 4.39
CA GLN A 42 20.31 15.47 3.93
C GLN A 42 19.97 16.94 4.27
N TYR A 43 18.70 17.26 4.48
CA TYR A 43 18.25 18.65 4.62
C TYR A 43 17.66 18.95 6.00
N THR A 44 16.95 18.00 6.63
CA THR A 44 16.21 18.28 7.87
C THR A 44 15.99 17.02 8.70
N PHE A 45 16.84 16.77 9.70
CA PHE A 45 16.85 15.48 10.42
C PHE A 45 15.76 15.35 11.50
N ASN A 46 15.50 16.38 12.31
CA ASN A 46 14.74 16.21 13.56
C ASN A 46 13.21 16.34 13.44
N GLU A 47 12.69 17.19 12.55
CA GLU A 47 11.23 17.44 12.47
C GLU A 47 10.55 16.72 11.30
N THR A 48 11.32 16.38 10.26
CA THR A 48 10.77 15.89 8.99
C THR A 48 10.61 14.37 8.96
N ILE A 49 11.45 13.62 9.69
CA ILE A 49 11.39 12.15 9.72
C ILE A 49 10.04 11.63 10.28
N PRO A 50 9.50 12.15 11.40
CA PRO A 50 8.18 11.70 11.90
C PRO A 50 7.05 11.96 10.91
N ILE A 51 7.07 13.11 10.22
CA ILE A 51 6.05 13.48 9.23
C ILE A 51 6.12 12.54 8.03
N ILE A 52 7.31 12.24 7.51
CA ILE A 52 7.49 11.30 6.40
C ILE A 52 7.07 9.89 6.81
N PHE A 53 7.39 9.47 8.02
CA PHE A 53 6.96 8.16 8.53
C PHE A 53 5.44 8.07 8.64
N ILE A 54 4.78 9.05 9.25
CA ILE A 54 3.31 9.05 9.39
C ILE A 54 2.63 9.17 8.01
N GLY A 55 3.16 10.00 7.13
CA GLY A 55 2.58 10.24 5.81
C GLY A 55 2.76 9.07 4.84
N PHE A 56 3.97 8.54 4.71
CA PHE A 56 4.32 7.53 3.70
C PHE A 56 4.64 6.16 4.30
N GLY A 57 5.34 6.11 5.43
CA GLY A 57 5.77 4.85 6.06
C GLY A 57 4.60 4.04 6.64
N LEU A 58 3.74 4.69 7.43
CA LEU A 58 2.59 4.06 8.08
C LEU A 58 1.62 3.39 7.09
N PRO A 59 1.13 4.05 6.01
CA PRO A 59 0.25 3.40 5.05
C PRO A 59 0.92 2.23 4.34
N VAL A 60 2.24 2.28 4.11
CA VAL A 60 2.99 1.17 3.51
C VAL A 60 3.03 -0.05 4.45
N ILE A 61 3.27 0.17 5.75
CA ILE A 61 3.25 -0.91 6.74
C ILE A 61 1.84 -1.51 6.86
N LEU A 62 0.82 -0.67 6.95
CA LEU A 62 -0.57 -1.13 7.02
C LEU A 62 -0.99 -1.85 5.73
N GLY A 63 -0.54 -1.36 4.57
CA GLY A 63 -0.74 -1.99 3.27
C GLY A 63 -0.06 -3.36 3.16
N LEU A 64 1.13 -3.52 3.75
CA LEU A 64 1.83 -4.81 3.86
C LEU A 64 0.97 -5.81 4.62
N VAL A 65 0.54 -5.43 5.83
CA VAL A 65 -0.31 -6.27 6.69
C VAL A 65 -1.61 -6.60 5.95
N ALA A 66 -2.29 -5.62 5.37
CA ALA A 66 -3.53 -5.84 4.65
C ALA A 66 -3.35 -6.81 3.47
N SER A 67 -2.24 -6.71 2.74
CA SER A 67 -1.92 -7.55 1.59
C SER A 67 -1.59 -8.98 1.99
N PHE A 68 -0.77 -9.17 3.03
CA PHE A 68 -0.46 -10.49 3.53
C PHE A 68 -1.68 -11.20 4.11
N TYR A 69 -2.58 -10.50 4.80
CA TYR A 69 -3.74 -11.14 5.41
C TYR A 69 -5.01 -11.11 4.55
N GLY A 70 -4.98 -10.46 3.38
CA GLY A 70 -6.15 -10.29 2.52
C GLY A 70 -7.29 -9.48 3.17
N ILE A 71 -6.95 -8.53 4.05
CA ILE A 71 -7.91 -7.76 4.84
C ILE A 71 -8.45 -6.59 4.00
N ILE A 72 -9.57 -6.83 3.31
CA ILE A 72 -10.21 -5.91 2.35
C ILE A 72 -10.43 -4.51 2.95
N TRP A 73 -11.05 -4.41 4.13
CA TRP A 73 -11.36 -3.12 4.75
C TRP A 73 -10.12 -2.30 5.10
N LEU A 74 -9.04 -2.98 5.51
CA LEU A 74 -7.79 -2.32 5.83
C LEU A 74 -7.14 -1.75 4.56
N MET A 75 -7.22 -2.45 3.42
CA MET A 75 -6.74 -1.91 2.14
C MET A 75 -7.48 -0.65 1.70
N TYR A 76 -8.82 -0.63 1.82
CA TYR A 76 -9.58 0.60 1.55
C TYR A 76 -9.19 1.72 2.52
N GLY A 77 -9.00 1.40 3.81
CA GLY A 77 -8.52 2.36 4.81
C GLY A 77 -7.16 2.95 4.45
N VAL A 78 -6.21 2.12 4.01
CA VAL A 78 -4.88 2.55 3.56
C VAL A 78 -4.96 3.42 2.31
N PHE A 79 -5.81 3.07 1.34
CA PHE A 79 -6.07 3.90 0.17
C PHE A 79 -6.58 5.28 0.58
N VAL A 80 -7.66 5.34 1.37
CA VAL A 80 -8.26 6.61 1.81
C VAL A 80 -7.27 7.44 2.63
N TYR A 81 -6.50 6.80 3.53
CA TYR A 81 -5.46 7.46 4.31
C TYR A 81 -4.37 8.08 3.43
N SER A 82 -3.89 7.33 2.43
CA SER A 82 -2.79 7.77 1.56
C SER A 82 -3.23 8.71 0.44
N LEU A 83 -4.54 8.84 0.18
CA LEU A 83 -5.06 9.57 -0.98
C LEU A 83 -4.70 11.07 -0.96
N PRO A 84 -4.91 11.85 0.12
CA PRO A 84 -4.61 13.28 0.09
C PRO A 84 -3.13 13.55 -0.18
N LEU A 85 -2.25 12.78 0.48
CA LEU A 85 -0.81 12.93 0.34
C LEU A 85 -0.31 12.45 -1.02
N SER A 86 -0.90 11.40 -1.57
CA SER A 86 -0.52 10.88 -2.88
C SER A 86 -0.95 11.81 -4.03
N LEU A 87 -2.11 12.47 -3.91
CA LEU A 87 -2.53 13.53 -4.83
C LEU A 87 -1.59 14.74 -4.76
N TYR A 88 -1.25 15.20 -3.54
CA TYR A 88 -0.27 16.26 -3.36
C TYR A 88 1.07 15.89 -3.99
N ALA A 89 1.58 14.69 -3.70
CA ALA A 89 2.83 14.19 -4.23
C ALA A 89 2.84 14.07 -5.76
N ALA A 90 1.72 13.67 -6.38
CA ALA A 90 1.57 13.59 -7.83
C ALA A 90 1.74 14.94 -8.54
N MET A 91 1.43 16.05 -7.86
CA MET A 91 1.61 17.40 -8.38
C MET A 91 3.05 17.93 -8.20
N THR A 92 3.92 17.19 -7.51
CA THR A 92 5.32 17.58 -7.31
C THR A 92 6.26 16.83 -8.28
N PRO A 93 7.25 17.49 -8.89
CA PRO A 93 8.23 16.85 -9.75
C PRO A 93 9.28 16.09 -8.90
N SER A 94 8.87 14.99 -8.29
CA SER A 94 9.72 14.16 -7.43
C SER A 94 9.39 12.68 -7.57
N VAL A 95 10.21 11.80 -6.96
CA VAL A 95 9.94 10.35 -6.87
C VAL A 95 8.60 10.08 -6.16
N LEU A 96 8.12 11.02 -5.34
CA LEU A 96 6.85 10.89 -4.61
C LEU A 96 5.63 10.83 -5.51
N ARG A 97 5.71 11.33 -6.74
CA ARG A 97 4.61 11.26 -7.70
C ARG A 97 4.13 9.82 -7.95
N PHE A 98 5.03 8.85 -7.80
CA PHE A 98 4.71 7.43 -7.96
C PHE A 98 3.93 6.86 -6.78
N PHE A 99 3.83 7.58 -5.65
CA PHE A 99 3.04 7.16 -4.51
C PHE A 99 1.53 7.12 -4.81
N LEU A 100 1.06 7.88 -5.82
CA LEU A 100 -0.31 7.73 -6.32
C LEU A 100 -0.55 6.35 -6.93
N LEU A 101 0.42 5.81 -7.68
CA LEU A 101 0.32 4.46 -8.23
C LEU A 101 0.30 3.40 -7.12
N VAL A 102 1.07 3.62 -6.05
CA VAL A 102 1.05 2.78 -4.84
C VAL A 102 -0.35 2.78 -4.21
N SER A 103 -0.92 3.98 -4.00
CA SER A 103 -2.27 4.14 -3.42
C SER A 103 -3.34 3.47 -4.30
N LEU A 104 -3.29 3.67 -5.62
CA LEU A 104 -4.18 3.00 -6.57
C LEU A 104 -4.00 1.48 -6.59
N GLY A 105 -2.77 0.99 -6.36
CA GLY A 105 -2.50 -0.44 -6.20
C GLY A 105 -3.24 -1.05 -5.00
N TYR A 106 -3.30 -0.34 -3.87
CA TYR A 106 -4.11 -0.76 -2.72
C TYR A 106 -5.60 -0.80 -3.04
N LEU A 107 -6.11 0.20 -3.75
CA LEU A 107 -7.51 0.21 -4.21
C LEU A 107 -7.81 -0.96 -5.14
N ALA A 108 -6.97 -1.19 -6.15
CA ALA A 108 -7.13 -2.29 -7.10
C ALA A 108 -7.13 -3.65 -6.39
N SER A 109 -6.20 -3.84 -5.45
CA SER A 109 -6.13 -5.04 -4.62
C SER A 109 -7.41 -5.24 -3.79
N ALA A 110 -7.92 -4.18 -3.15
CA ALA A 110 -9.15 -4.22 -2.37
C ALA A 110 -10.37 -4.60 -3.22
N ILE A 111 -10.50 -4.04 -4.43
CA ILE A 111 -11.58 -4.34 -5.37
C ILE A 111 -11.52 -5.81 -5.79
N LEU A 112 -10.36 -6.31 -6.19
CA LEU A 112 -10.19 -7.71 -6.63
C LEU A 112 -10.51 -8.71 -5.52
N LEU A 113 -10.06 -8.45 -4.30
CA LEU A 113 -10.39 -9.28 -3.14
C LEU A 113 -11.90 -9.22 -2.81
N THR A 114 -12.54 -8.07 -3.01
CA THR A 114 -13.99 -7.92 -2.83
C THR A 114 -14.76 -8.75 -3.87
N LEU A 115 -14.34 -8.70 -5.14
CA LEU A 115 -14.94 -9.47 -6.22
C LEU A 115 -14.77 -10.97 -5.97
N ASP A 116 -13.57 -11.42 -5.59
CA ASP A 116 -13.31 -12.81 -5.25
C ASP A 116 -14.19 -13.29 -4.07
N ARG A 117 -14.40 -12.47 -3.04
CA ARG A 117 -15.32 -12.79 -1.93
C ARG A 117 -16.77 -12.89 -2.39
N LYS A 118 -17.20 -12.08 -3.35
CA LYS A 118 -18.56 -12.16 -3.93
C LYS A 118 -18.75 -13.41 -4.79
N VAL A 119 -17.73 -13.85 -5.52
CA VAL A 119 -17.78 -15.07 -6.35
C VAL A 119 -17.81 -16.36 -5.51
N ARG A 120 -17.23 -16.33 -4.31
CA ARG A 120 -17.18 -17.49 -3.39
C ARG A 120 -18.41 -17.60 -2.47
N ARG A 121 -19.27 -16.58 -2.43
CA ARG A 121 -20.53 -16.58 -1.69
C ARG A 121 -21.68 -16.97 -2.61
#